data_AF-A0A940EDE4-F1
#
_entry.id   AF-A0A940EDE4-F1
#
_cell.length_a   1.000
_cell.length_b   1.000
_cell.length_c   1.000
_cell.angle_alpha   90.00
_cell.angle_beta   90.00
_cell.angle_gamma   90.00
#
_symmetry.space_group_name_H-M   'P 1'
#
loop_
_entity.id
_entity.type
_entity.pdbx_description
1 polymer ?
#
loop_
_entity_poly.entity_id
_entity_poly.type
_entity_poly.pdbx_seq_one_letter_code
_entity_poly.pdbx_strand_id
1 'polypeptide(L)'
;MAIPHATSGEIVSLRPLGDAAAQARPYALVKTTEFEAMRLFLSAGKELKEHKVDGSITLQCLEGRVEFRFDGETRVMMPGDWLYLAGGVSHSLFAQENASLLLTIMLRSGSAIASD
;
A
#
# COMPACT_ATOMS: atom_id res chain seq x y z
N MET A 1 -15.14 -7.02 -14.49
CA MET A 1 -16.11 -6.23 -13.70
C MET A 1 -15.34 -5.49 -12.63
N ALA A 2 -15.69 -4.23 -12.34
CA ALA A 2 -15.03 -3.46 -11.28
C ALA A 2 -15.39 -4.06 -9.92
N ILE A 3 -14.40 -4.24 -9.04
CA ILE A 3 -14.64 -4.63 -7.66
C ILE A 3 -15.31 -3.41 -6.99
N PRO A 4 -16.49 -3.57 -6.34
CA PRO A 4 -17.13 -2.46 -5.64
C PRO A 4 -16.19 -1.89 -4.57
N HIS A 5 -16.09 -0.56 -4.51
CA HIS A 5 -15.41 0.09 -3.39
C HIS A 5 -16.30 0.05 -2.16
N ALA A 6 -15.67 -0.02 -0.99
CA ALA A 6 -16.34 0.04 0.29
C ALA A 6 -17.13 1.35 0.44
N THR A 7 -18.31 1.23 1.00
CA THR A 7 -19.20 2.35 1.30
C THR A 7 -18.98 2.87 2.72
N SER A 8 -19.47 4.08 3.02
CA SER A 8 -19.34 4.66 4.36
C SER A 8 -20.02 3.77 5.41
N GLY A 9 -19.27 3.36 6.42
CA GLY A 9 -19.72 2.45 7.48
C GLY A 9 -19.56 0.95 7.17
N GLU A 10 -19.08 0.60 5.98
CA GLU A 10 -18.85 -0.81 5.61
C GLU A 10 -17.61 -1.39 6.30
N ILE A 11 -17.76 -2.60 6.85
CA ILE A 11 -16.65 -3.35 7.45
C ILE A 11 -16.02 -4.24 6.38
N VAL A 12 -14.74 -4.00 6.08
CA VAL A 12 -13.94 -4.85 5.17
C VAL A 12 -12.92 -5.67 5.94
N SER A 13 -12.85 -6.98 5.65
CA SER A 13 -11.90 -7.87 6.30
C SER A 13 -10.48 -7.73 5.72
N LEU A 14 -9.52 -7.36 6.57
CA LEU A 14 -8.09 -7.31 6.24
C LEU A 14 -7.31 -8.53 6.74
N ARG A 15 -7.99 -9.56 7.24
CA ARG A 15 -7.35 -10.80 7.70
C ARG A 15 -6.47 -11.43 6.60
N PRO A 16 -5.37 -12.11 6.97
CA PRO A 16 -4.53 -12.85 6.05
C PRO A 16 -5.34 -13.78 5.14
N LEU A 17 -4.94 -13.88 3.87
CA LEU A 17 -5.55 -14.81 2.92
C LEU A 17 -4.83 -16.16 2.88
N GLY A 18 -3.64 -16.27 3.48
CA GLY A 18 -2.80 -17.46 3.42
C GLY A 18 -2.42 -17.78 1.97
N ASP A 19 -2.53 -19.04 1.58
CA ASP A 19 -2.15 -19.51 0.24
C ASP A 19 -2.91 -18.81 -0.90
N ALA A 20 -4.12 -18.31 -0.63
CA ALA A 20 -4.90 -17.57 -1.62
C ALA A 20 -4.27 -16.21 -1.99
N ALA A 21 -3.41 -15.64 -1.14
CA ALA A 21 -2.72 -14.37 -1.43
C ALA A 21 -1.86 -14.44 -2.69
N ALA A 22 -1.27 -15.60 -2.99
CA ALA A 22 -0.36 -15.78 -4.13
C ALA A 22 -1.05 -15.61 -5.49
N GLN A 23 -2.37 -15.82 -5.56
CA GLN A 23 -3.18 -15.72 -6.78
C GLN A 23 -4.09 -14.50 -6.79
N ALA A 24 -4.14 -13.77 -5.68
CA ALA A 24 -4.95 -12.58 -5.56
C ALA A 24 -4.39 -11.43 -6.42
N ARG A 25 -5.30 -10.58 -6.91
CA ARG A 25 -4.94 -9.37 -7.64
C ARG A 25 -5.07 -8.17 -6.71
N PRO A 26 -4.21 -7.14 -6.85
CA PRO A 26 -4.40 -5.89 -6.14
C PRO A 26 -5.79 -5.31 -6.42
N TYR A 27 -6.43 -4.74 -5.40
CA TYR A 27 -7.73 -4.10 -5.56
C TYR A 27 -7.89 -2.90 -4.62
N ALA A 28 -8.59 -1.88 -5.10
CA ALA A 28 -8.96 -0.72 -4.29
C ALA A 28 -10.08 -1.12 -3.31
N LEU A 29 -9.89 -0.76 -2.04
CA LEU A 29 -10.87 -0.87 -0.97
C LEU A 29 -11.71 0.40 -0.92
N VAL A 30 -11.07 1.56 -0.95
CA VAL A 30 -11.72 2.87 -0.88
C VAL A 30 -11.06 3.78 -1.90
N LYS A 31 -11.86 4.57 -2.62
CA LYS A 31 -11.38 5.62 -3.49
C LYS A 31 -12.24 6.86 -3.29
N THR A 32 -11.65 7.91 -2.74
CA THR A 32 -12.31 9.18 -2.43
C THR A 32 -11.49 10.35 -2.98
N THR A 33 -11.91 11.58 -2.72
CA THR A 33 -11.14 12.78 -3.02
C THR A 33 -10.01 13.02 -2.03
N GLU A 34 -10.11 12.46 -0.83
CA GLU A 34 -9.18 12.67 0.28
C GLU A 34 -8.11 11.58 0.35
N PHE A 35 -8.48 10.32 0.10
CA PHE A 35 -7.57 9.19 0.14
C PHE A 35 -7.99 8.02 -0.75
N GLU A 36 -7.01 7.18 -1.07
CA GLU A 36 -7.21 5.85 -1.67
C GLU A 36 -6.64 4.80 -0.73
N ALA A 37 -7.40 3.74 -0.46
CA ALA A 37 -6.91 2.55 0.26
C ALA A 37 -7.01 1.35 -0.67
N MET A 38 -5.95 0.55 -0.73
CA MET A 38 -5.87 -0.62 -1.61
C MET A 38 -5.16 -1.77 -0.92
N ARG A 39 -5.60 -3.00 -1.22
CA ARG A 39 -4.90 -4.21 -0.81
C ARG A 39 -3.98 -4.65 -1.93
N LEU A 40 -2.68 -4.70 -1.63
CA LEU A 40 -1.64 -5.18 -2.53
C LEU A 40 -1.33 -6.65 -2.25
N PHE A 41 -0.96 -7.37 -3.29
CA PHE A 41 -0.47 -8.75 -3.22
C PHE A 41 0.81 -8.85 -4.02
N LEU A 42 1.85 -9.41 -3.42
CA LEU A 42 3.14 -9.64 -4.05
C LEU A 42 3.52 -11.10 -3.85
N SER A 43 3.74 -11.83 -4.94
CA SER A 43 4.31 -13.18 -4.86
C SER A 43 5.78 -13.10 -4.48
N ALA A 44 6.29 -14.15 -3.81
CA ALA A 44 7.71 -14.25 -3.46
C ALA A 44 8.61 -14.02 -4.68
N GLY A 45 9.68 -13.24 -4.50
CA GLY A 45 10.62 -12.85 -5.54
C GLY A 45 10.10 -11.79 -6.53
N LYS A 46 8.88 -11.26 -6.34
CA LYS A 46 8.37 -10.16 -7.16
C LYS A 46 8.68 -8.81 -6.54
N GLU A 47 8.89 -7.85 -7.42
CA GLU A 47 9.18 -6.47 -7.07
C GLU A 47 8.07 -5.56 -7.58
N LEU A 48 7.58 -4.68 -6.71
CA LEU A 48 6.94 -3.44 -7.15
C LEU A 48 8.06 -2.43 -7.36
N LYS A 49 8.38 -2.19 -8.63
CA LYS A 49 9.51 -1.35 -9.07
C LYS A 49 9.45 0.04 -8.46
N GLU A 50 10.59 0.72 -8.47
CA GLU A 50 10.71 2.08 -7.98
C GLU A 50 9.67 3.03 -8.58
N HIS A 51 8.97 3.74 -7.70
CA HIS A 51 7.97 4.75 -8.05
C HIS A 51 7.79 5.73 -6.88
N LYS A 52 6.97 6.75 -7.10
CA LYS A 52 6.54 7.68 -6.06
C LYS A 52 5.12 8.14 -6.31
N VAL A 53 4.50 8.67 -5.26
CA VAL A 53 3.20 9.34 -5.33
C VAL A 53 3.31 10.70 -4.67
N ASP A 54 2.50 11.66 -5.11
CA ASP A 54 2.56 13.05 -4.60
C ASP A 54 2.12 13.11 -3.12
N GLY A 55 1.11 12.32 -2.78
CA GLY A 55 0.58 12.14 -1.44
C GLY A 55 1.51 11.38 -0.50
N SER A 56 1.40 11.60 0.81
CA SER A 56 2.01 10.68 1.78
C SER A 56 1.32 9.32 1.74
N ILE A 57 2.07 8.27 2.04
CA ILE A 57 1.51 6.91 2.12
C ILE A 57 1.70 6.29 3.49
N THR A 58 0.85 5.32 3.76
CA THR A 58 1.06 4.34 4.82
C THR A 58 1.00 2.94 4.23
N LEU A 59 1.88 2.06 4.68
CA LEU A 59 1.86 0.63 4.36
C LEU A 59 1.69 -0.16 5.65
N GLN A 60 0.78 -1.12 5.66
CA GLN A 60 0.69 -2.13 6.71
C GLN A 60 0.94 -3.50 6.10
N CYS A 61 1.90 -4.25 6.62
CA CYS A 61 2.08 -5.65 6.21
C CYS A 61 1.05 -6.51 6.94
N LEU A 62 0.18 -7.18 6.19
CA LEU A 62 -0.89 -8.03 6.73
C LEU A 62 -0.44 -9.47 6.88
N GLU A 63 0.38 -9.95 5.94
CA GLU A 63 1.00 -11.28 5.94
C GLU A 63 2.26 -11.30 5.05
N GLY A 64 3.14 -12.27 5.28
CA GLY A 64 4.38 -12.44 4.54
C GLY A 64 5.51 -11.53 5.04
N ARG A 65 6.51 -11.32 4.18
CA ARG A 65 7.73 -10.56 4.48
C ARG A 65 8.18 -9.75 3.27
N VAL A 66 8.36 -8.44 3.45
CA VAL A 66 8.64 -7.51 2.35
C VAL A 66 9.80 -6.60 2.71
N GLU A 67 10.77 -6.48 1.80
CA GLU A 67 11.75 -5.40 1.82
C GLU A 67 11.13 -4.13 1.25
N PHE A 68 11.12 -3.07 2.05
CA PHE A 68 10.76 -1.72 1.63
C PHE A 68 12.05 -0.90 1.46
N ARG A 69 12.24 -0.36 0.27
CA ARG A 69 13.46 0.37 -0.11
C ARG A 69 13.11 1.82 -0.43
N PHE A 70 13.83 2.76 0.16
CA PHE A 70 13.65 4.20 -0.03
C PHE A 70 14.95 4.92 0.33
N ASP A 71 15.28 6.01 -0.35
CA ASP A 71 16.46 6.86 -0.06
C ASP A 71 17.78 6.09 0.16
N GLY A 72 17.98 4.98 -0.57
CA GLY A 72 19.15 4.11 -0.43
C GLY A 72 19.15 3.22 0.82
N GLU A 73 18.14 3.34 1.67
CA GLU A 73 17.90 2.48 2.82
C GLU A 73 17.01 1.28 2.47
N THR A 74 17.13 0.22 3.25
CA THR A 74 16.24 -0.94 3.20
C THR A 74 15.72 -1.24 4.60
N ARG A 75 14.40 -1.47 4.69
CA ARG A 75 13.70 -1.92 5.88
C ARG A 75 12.94 -3.20 5.53
N VAL A 76 12.77 -4.08 6.50
CA VAL A 76 11.94 -5.28 6.33
C VAL A 76 10.66 -5.10 7.12
N MET A 77 9.52 -5.32 6.47
CA MET A 77 8.20 -5.33 7.08
C MET A 77 7.73 -6.77 7.26
N MET A 78 7.23 -7.07 8.46
CA MET A 78 6.64 -8.33 8.92
C MET A 78 5.16 -8.12 9.25
N PRO A 79 4.35 -9.20 9.42
CA PRO A 79 2.93 -9.06 9.68
C PRO A 79 2.66 -8.24 10.94
N GLY A 80 1.81 -7.22 10.81
CA GLY A 80 1.51 -6.25 11.87
C GLY A 80 2.33 -4.97 11.82
N ASP A 81 3.46 -4.95 11.11
CA ASP A 81 4.27 -3.75 10.95
C ASP A 81 3.53 -2.70 10.12
N TRP A 82 3.72 -1.44 10.50
CA TRP A 82 3.14 -0.27 9.85
C TRP A 82 4.23 0.77 9.57
N LEU A 83 4.22 1.29 8.35
CA LEU A 83 5.20 2.25 7.85
C LEU A 83 4.48 3.47 7.31
N TYR A 84 5.02 4.64 7.62
CA TYR A 84 4.66 5.92 7.01
C TYR A 84 5.79 6.37 6.08
N LEU A 85 5.43 6.92 4.92
CA LEU A 85 6.37 7.58 4.02
C LEU A 85 5.80 8.91 3.55
N ALA A 86 6.61 9.97 3.64
CA ALA A 86 6.24 11.29 3.14
C ALA A 86 6.02 11.28 1.61
N GLY A 87 5.16 12.17 1.14
CA GLY A 87 4.87 12.26 -0.29
C GLY A 87 6.06 12.74 -1.10
N GLY A 88 6.20 12.21 -2.32
CA GLY A 88 7.30 12.51 -3.23
C GLY A 88 8.57 11.68 -3.02
N VAL A 89 8.65 10.87 -1.95
CA VAL A 89 9.80 9.98 -1.70
C VAL A 89 9.71 8.74 -2.61
N SER A 90 10.79 8.49 -3.34
CA SER A 90 10.92 7.33 -4.24
C SER A 90 11.08 6.06 -3.44
N HIS A 91 10.33 5.02 -3.79
CA HIS A 91 10.37 3.76 -3.08
C HIS A 91 10.08 2.55 -3.97
N SER A 92 10.58 1.39 -3.58
CA SER A 92 10.26 0.09 -4.17
C SER A 92 9.99 -0.95 -3.09
N LEU A 93 9.26 -2.01 -3.46
CA LEU A 93 8.98 -3.14 -2.57
C LEU A 93 9.49 -4.42 -3.22
N PHE A 94 10.19 -5.25 -2.47
CA PHE A 94 10.57 -6.60 -2.88
C PHE A 94 10.02 -7.64 -1.91
N ALA A 95 9.24 -8.59 -2.43
CA ALA A 95 8.62 -9.62 -1.61
C ALA A 95 9.60 -10.79 -1.38
N GLN A 96 10.06 -10.97 -0.14
CA GLN A 96 10.87 -12.12 0.26
C GLN A 96 10.00 -13.39 0.34
N GLU A 97 8.74 -13.23 0.76
CA GLU A 97 7.71 -14.26 0.81
C GLU A 97 6.45 -13.77 0.09
N ASN A 98 5.49 -14.65 -0.19
CA ASN A 98 4.16 -14.20 -0.61
C ASN A 98 3.60 -13.28 0.47
N ALA A 99 3.22 -12.06 0.09
CA ALA A 99 2.83 -11.03 1.02
C ALA A 99 1.56 -10.32 0.57
N SER A 100 0.78 -9.85 1.56
CA SER A 100 -0.28 -8.87 1.32
C SER A 100 -0.10 -7.64 2.20
N LEU A 101 -0.35 -6.47 1.62
CA LEU A 101 -0.19 -5.18 2.30
C LEU A 101 -1.45 -4.34 2.14
N LEU A 102 -1.79 -3.57 3.17
CA LEU A 102 -2.70 -2.45 3.02
C LEU A 102 -1.87 -1.20 2.70
N LEU A 103 -2.09 -0.64 1.52
CA LEU A 103 -1.56 0.66 1.14
C LEU A 103 -2.67 1.70 1.27
N THR A 104 -2.39 2.79 1.99
CA THR A 104 -3.24 3.99 2.02
C THR A 104 -2.44 5.16 1.46
N ILE A 105 -3.01 5.89 0.52
CA ILE A 105 -2.43 7.07 -0.12
C ILE A 105 -3.31 8.26 0.25
N MET A 106 -2.74 9.24 0.94
CA MET A 106 -3.42 10.51 1.22
C MET A 106 -3.31 11.40 -0.02
N LEU A 107 -4.42 11.69 -0.66
CA LEU A 107 -4.42 12.47 -1.91
C LEU A 107 -4.25 13.94 -1.56
N ARG A 108 -3.30 14.62 -2.22
CA ARG A 108 -3.25 16.08 -2.14
C ARG A 108 -4.38 16.63 -2.99
N SER A 109 -5.37 17.26 -2.36
CA SER A 109 -6.23 18.21 -3.06
C SER A 109 -5.36 19.33 -3.61
N GLY A 110 -5.59 19.72 -4.87
CA GLY A 110 -4.75 20.67 -5.61
C GLY A 110 -4.27 21.85 -4.76
N SER A 111 -2.96 22.09 -4.80
CA SER A 111 -2.23 23.20 -4.18
C SER A 111 -3.10 24.40 -3.78
N ALA A 112 -3.47 24.49 -2.50
CA ALA A 112 -3.75 25.80 -1.93
C ALA A 112 -2.43 26.57 -1.97
N ILE A 113 -2.44 27.65 -2.74
CA ILE A 113 -1.34 28.60 -2.91
C ILE A 113 -0.81 28.97 -1.53
N ALA A 114 0.50 28.76 -1.31
CA ALA A 114 1.20 29.36 -0.19
C ALA A 114 0.99 30.88 -0.27
N SER A 115 0.33 31.46 0.73
CA SER A 115 0.40 32.89 1.00
C SER A 115 1.36 33.06 2.18
N ASP A 116 2.26 34.01 2.02
CA ASP A 116 3.39 34.40 2.88
C ASP A 116 3.16 34.28 4.40
#